data_AF-A0A8X6ITJ9-F1
#
_entry.id   AF-A0A8X6ITJ9-F1
#
_cell.length_a   1.000
_cell.length_b   1.000
_cell.length_c   1.000
_cell.angle_alpha   90.00
_cell.angle_beta   90.00
_cell.angle_gamma   90.00
#
_symmetry.space_group_name_H-M   'P 1'
#
loop_
_entity.id
_entity.type
_entity.pdbx_description
1 polymer ?
#
loop_
_entity_poly.entity_id
_entity_poly.type
_entity_poly.pdbx_seq_one_letter_code
_entity_poly.pdbx_strand_id
1 'polypeptide(L)'
;MLVSNGVSINTIPEIANTLAETFAKTSSCDNYTPAFQALKRREERGKLNFSSSNEEGYNSPLTLLELRVALHRSGNTAAGPDVLHYIMLRHLSESSILSLLLLFNRIWETQNFPTQWCHAHVLPFPKPEKTISVVFSRKRGVFPNPELFIGRSLIKVVKEFKFLGLIFDQSLRFHRHLKDLKIRSAKALNILKVLANTHWGAYRTSLLRIYRALIRSKLDYGSVVYSSACKSLLKILDPVHHQGLRLCLGAFRTSPLGSLYAEAYEPLLDLRRKYLCLNHFMKIQSMKTNTAYSYLFNFSLYDFNSHRSPLTYSQPFHFRIRDLINDLNLNIGRTALCKISEVPQWKVIYSKVDFILSCYSKACTPVSTYRTLYLERRELFSDYEPIFTDGSKSESHVGSAVVSLSTTYTALQSIVSLHSSSHPILVDITYALANHLKKKDIRFCWIPGHAGITGNELADTAARSATGSSERFPIPHFDLKACFRQKLQSVWQSNWDQQTENKLHSVMPVLAPTVPSSSNHREQVIWTRLNLGHTRLTHSHLLFGEPPPYCEVCNVSLSVKHILCDCPHSNHLRHRLFNSVDFTISSILNNSTNSSLVFKFISIKGFIHHI
;
A
#
# COMPACT_ATOMS: atom_id res chain seq x y z
N MET A 1 3.94 38.22 12.30
CA MET A 1 3.88 37.75 13.68
C MET A 1 4.12 36.25 13.68
N LEU A 2 5.33 35.82 14.05
CA LEU A 2 5.69 34.42 14.27
C LEU A 2 5.50 34.13 15.75
N VAL A 3 4.78 33.07 16.13
CA VAL A 3 4.65 32.69 17.53
C VAL A 3 5.62 31.54 17.82
N SER A 4 6.57 31.75 18.72
CA SER A 4 7.51 30.74 19.18
C SER A 4 7.39 30.60 20.70
N ASN A 5 7.13 29.39 21.19
CA ASN A 5 6.94 29.09 22.62
C ASN A 5 5.90 30.00 23.32
N GLY A 6 4.84 30.39 22.62
CA GLY A 6 3.79 31.28 23.16
C GLY A 6 4.13 32.78 23.13
N VAL A 7 5.32 33.16 22.67
CA VAL A 7 5.75 34.56 22.53
C VAL A 7 5.61 35.01 21.08
N SER A 8 4.99 36.17 20.89
CA SER A 8 4.83 36.82 19.58
C SER A 8 6.12 37.55 19.17
N ILE A 9 6.76 37.07 18.11
CA ILE A 9 7.96 37.66 17.51
C ILE A 9 7.56 38.47 16.27
N ASN A 10 7.99 39.73 16.24
CA ASN A 10 7.52 40.72 15.27
C ASN A 10 8.62 41.36 14.42
N THR A 11 9.89 41.29 14.82
CA THR A 11 10.99 41.89 14.04
C THR A 11 11.53 40.90 13.00
N ILE A 12 11.90 41.40 11.82
CA ILE A 12 12.43 40.56 10.74
C ILE A 12 13.69 39.78 11.16
N PRO A 13 14.69 40.39 11.84
CA PRO A 13 15.87 39.67 12.30
C PRO A 13 15.55 38.55 13.29
N GLU A 14 14.68 38.80 14.28
CA GLU A 14 14.30 37.77 15.26
C GLU A 14 13.47 36.65 14.62
N ILE A 15 12.57 36.97 13.68
CA ILE A 15 11.82 35.97 12.91
C ILE A 15 12.80 35.09 12.11
N ALA A 16 13.78 35.70 11.43
CA ALA A 16 14.77 34.97 10.65
C ALA A 16 15.64 34.07 11.53
N ASN A 17 16.13 34.59 12.67
CA ASN A 17 16.91 33.82 13.63
C ASN A 17 16.09 32.69 14.25
N THR A 18 14.84 32.94 14.62
CA THR A 18 13.95 31.90 15.18
C THR A 18 13.70 30.79 14.16
N LEU A 19 13.48 31.12 12.89
CA LEU A 19 13.35 30.13 11.83
C LEU A 19 14.65 29.35 11.66
N ALA A 20 15.80 30.02 11.60
CA ALA A 20 17.11 29.40 11.46
C ALA A 20 17.41 28.45 12.64
N GLU A 21 17.19 28.89 13.87
CA GLU A 21 17.30 28.06 15.08
C GLU A 21 16.34 26.88 15.05
N THR A 22 15.10 27.08 14.60
CA THR A 22 14.12 26.00 14.46
C THR A 22 14.58 24.98 13.43
N PHE A 23 15.08 25.41 12.26
CA PHE A 23 15.63 24.52 11.24
C PHE A 23 16.88 23.78 11.71
N ALA A 24 17.81 24.50 12.35
CA ALA A 24 19.03 23.94 12.91
C ALA A 24 18.70 22.91 14.00
N LYS A 25 17.81 23.27 14.93
CA LYS A 25 17.30 22.36 15.95
C LYS A 25 16.67 21.15 15.31
N THR A 26 15.69 21.32 14.41
CA THR A 26 14.96 20.20 13.75
C THR A 26 15.90 19.25 13.02
N SER A 27 16.96 19.79 12.40
CA SER A 27 17.96 19.03 11.64
C SER A 27 19.14 18.55 12.50
N SER A 28 19.18 18.91 13.79
CA SER A 28 20.27 18.53 14.70
C SER A 28 20.19 17.05 15.06
N CYS A 29 21.37 16.44 15.19
CA CYS A 29 21.51 15.10 15.77
C CYS A 29 21.05 15.05 17.24
N ASP A 30 20.96 16.20 17.91
CA ASP A 30 20.52 16.29 19.32
C ASP A 30 19.05 15.91 19.50
N ASN A 31 18.24 15.99 18.43
CA ASN A 31 16.85 15.54 18.47
C ASN A 31 16.68 14.02 18.46
N TYR A 32 17.75 13.26 18.21
CA TYR A 32 17.70 11.82 18.30
C TYR A 32 17.51 11.37 19.75
N THR A 33 16.89 10.20 19.94
CA THR A 33 16.73 9.65 21.29
C THR A 33 18.10 9.44 21.94
N PRO A 34 18.24 9.58 23.27
CA PRO A 34 19.52 9.40 23.95
C PRO A 34 20.21 8.07 23.62
N ALA A 35 19.42 7.01 23.44
CA ALA A 35 19.93 5.71 23.07
C ALA A 35 20.41 5.63 21.61
N PHE A 36 19.73 6.28 20.65
CA PHE A 36 20.27 6.41 19.28
C PHE A 36 21.56 7.23 19.25
N GLN A 37 21.66 8.30 20.04
CA GLN A 37 22.90 9.08 20.12
C GLN A 37 24.07 8.26 20.69
N ALA A 38 23.81 7.41 21.69
CA ALA A 38 24.81 6.49 22.23
C ALA A 38 25.23 5.44 21.20
N LEU A 39 24.27 4.91 20.44
CA LEU A 39 24.54 4.02 19.32
C LEU A 39 25.39 4.69 18.25
N LYS A 40 24.97 5.85 17.75
CA LYS A 40 25.71 6.65 16.75
C LYS A 40 27.17 6.82 17.17
N ARG A 41 27.41 7.29 18.40
CA ARG A 41 28.76 7.46 18.96
C ARG A 41 29.57 6.16 19.01
N ARG A 42 28.95 5.03 19.35
CA ARG A 42 29.61 3.71 19.38
C ARG A 42 29.98 3.26 17.97
N GLU A 43 29.05 3.41 17.05
CA GLU A 43 29.18 2.96 15.67
C GLU A 43 30.18 3.80 14.86
N GLU A 44 30.24 5.11 15.10
CA GLU A 44 31.23 6.02 14.49
C GLU A 44 32.65 5.78 15.00
N ARG A 45 32.82 5.09 16.14
CA ARG A 45 34.14 4.61 16.62
C ARG A 45 34.62 3.36 15.89
N GLY A 46 33.72 2.62 15.22
CA GLY A 46 34.10 1.45 14.45
C GLY A 46 34.91 1.86 13.23
N LYS A 47 36.12 1.30 13.06
CA LYS A 47 36.87 1.46 11.80
C LYS A 47 36.05 0.81 10.69
N LEU A 48 35.69 1.60 9.68
CA LEU A 48 35.04 1.09 8.48
C LEU A 48 36.00 0.09 7.78
N ASN A 49 35.50 -1.09 7.46
CA ASN A 49 36.26 -2.09 6.72
C ASN A 49 36.18 -1.77 5.22
N PHE A 50 37.21 -1.14 4.68
CA PHE A 50 37.37 -0.86 3.25
C PHE A 50 38.18 -1.97 2.56
N SER A 51 37.76 -3.22 2.69
CA SER A 51 38.38 -4.36 1.98
C SER A 51 37.93 -4.50 0.52
N SER A 52 37.27 -3.48 -0.05
CA SER A 52 37.09 -3.40 -1.50
C SER A 52 38.47 -3.37 -2.16
N SER A 53 38.61 -4.07 -3.29
CA SER A 53 39.85 -3.99 -4.07
C SER A 53 40.04 -2.58 -4.68
N ASN A 54 38.99 -1.76 -4.65
CA ASN A 54 38.88 -0.47 -5.34
C ASN A 54 39.01 -0.58 -6.86
N GLU A 55 38.93 -1.80 -7.40
CA GLU A 55 38.96 -2.11 -8.84
C GLU A 55 37.55 -2.14 -9.45
N GLU A 56 36.51 -1.94 -8.65
CA GLU A 56 35.14 -1.92 -9.16
C GLU A 56 34.93 -0.73 -10.09
N GLY A 57 34.23 -0.94 -11.21
CA GLY A 57 34.08 0.09 -12.25
C GLY A 57 33.42 1.40 -11.80
N TYR A 58 32.73 1.45 -10.65
CA TYR A 58 32.20 2.69 -10.07
C TYR A 58 33.24 3.51 -9.29
N ASN A 59 34.41 2.93 -9.00
CA ASN A 59 35.55 3.61 -8.38
C ASN A 59 36.51 4.22 -9.42
N SER A 60 36.35 3.88 -10.70
CA SER A 60 37.13 4.43 -11.82
C SER A 60 36.99 5.97 -11.91
N PRO A 61 38.02 6.67 -12.43
CA PRO A 61 37.93 8.09 -12.71
C PRO A 61 36.75 8.41 -13.64
N LEU A 62 36.11 9.55 -13.40
CA LEU A 62 35.03 10.06 -14.23
C LEU A 62 35.54 10.27 -15.66
N THR A 63 34.68 9.96 -16.63
CA THR A 63 34.93 10.16 -18.04
C THR A 63 34.39 11.50 -18.54
N LEU A 64 34.94 11.99 -19.64
CA LEU A 64 34.44 13.20 -20.30
C LEU A 64 32.97 13.07 -20.72
N LEU A 65 32.55 11.87 -21.13
CA LEU A 65 31.16 11.61 -21.50
C LEU A 65 30.22 11.75 -20.29
N GLU A 66 30.58 11.19 -19.14
CA GLU A 66 29.80 11.30 -17.91
C GLU A 66 29.67 12.76 -17.46
N LEU A 67 30.77 13.53 -17.50
CA LEU A 67 30.74 14.95 -17.18
C LEU A 67 29.82 15.74 -18.12
N ARG A 68 29.88 15.47 -19.43
CA ARG A 68 29.00 16.13 -20.42
C ARG A 68 27.53 15.78 -20.21
N VAL A 69 27.22 14.50 -19.95
CA VAL A 69 25.84 14.07 -19.66
C VAL A 69 25.33 14.70 -18.38
N ALA A 70 26.16 14.78 -17.33
CA ALA A 70 25.81 15.42 -16.07
C ALA A 70 25.52 16.93 -16.26
N LEU A 71 26.38 17.64 -16.98
CA LEU A 71 26.17 19.05 -17.31
C LEU A 71 24.89 19.27 -18.12
N HIS A 72 24.62 18.42 -19.12
CA HIS A 72 23.43 18.54 -19.96
C HIS A 72 22.13 18.31 -19.17
N ARG A 73 22.11 17.35 -18.23
CA ARG A 73 20.96 17.03 -17.38
C ARG A 73 20.75 18.01 -16.23
N SER A 74 21.75 18.82 -15.90
CA SER A 74 21.68 19.79 -14.80
C SER A 74 20.73 20.93 -15.14
N GLY A 75 19.73 21.16 -14.28
CA GLY A 75 18.79 22.27 -14.40
C GLY A 75 19.48 23.61 -14.08
N ASN A 76 18.99 24.70 -14.66
CA ASN A 76 19.44 26.05 -14.31
C ASN A 76 19.00 26.41 -12.89
N THR A 77 19.87 26.19 -11.91
CA THR A 77 19.69 26.67 -10.53
C THR A 77 20.37 28.03 -10.34
N ALA A 78 20.05 28.68 -9.21
CA ALA A 78 20.78 29.87 -8.78
C ALA A 78 22.27 29.52 -8.59
N ALA A 79 23.14 30.47 -8.94
CA ALA A 79 24.58 30.33 -8.72
C ALA A 79 24.89 30.33 -7.21
N GLY A 80 25.99 29.67 -6.85
CA GLY A 80 26.54 29.74 -5.51
C GLY A 80 27.21 31.08 -5.23
N PRO A 81 27.91 31.22 -4.08
CA PRO A 81 28.70 32.40 -3.74
C PRO A 81 29.81 32.72 -4.77
N ASP A 82 30.20 31.74 -5.58
CA ASP A 82 31.16 31.85 -6.68
C ASP A 82 30.57 32.49 -7.95
N VAL A 83 29.25 32.75 -7.98
CA VAL A 83 28.53 33.34 -9.12
C VAL A 83 28.55 32.45 -10.37
N LEU A 84 28.92 31.18 -10.24
CA LEU A 84 28.95 30.22 -11.35
C LEU A 84 27.59 29.55 -11.55
N HIS A 85 26.98 29.76 -12.73
CA HIS A 85 25.75 29.08 -13.12
C HIS A 85 26.01 27.82 -13.95
N TYR A 86 25.14 26.80 -13.85
CA TYR A 86 25.20 25.62 -14.72
C TYR A 86 25.12 25.94 -16.23
N ILE A 87 24.51 27.07 -16.62
CA ILE A 87 24.54 27.52 -18.02
C ILE A 87 25.97 27.88 -18.45
N MET A 88 26.76 28.52 -17.59
CA MET A 88 28.15 28.86 -17.88
C MET A 88 28.99 27.60 -18.04
N LEU A 89 28.81 26.62 -17.14
CA LEU A 89 29.52 25.33 -17.20
C LEU A 89 29.21 24.54 -18.47
N ARG A 90 27.98 24.63 -18.99
CA ARG A 90 27.57 24.00 -20.26
C ARG A 90 28.17 24.66 -21.50
N HIS A 91 28.56 25.92 -21.41
CA HIS A 91 29.16 26.69 -22.50
C HIS A 91 30.68 26.86 -22.37
N LEU A 92 31.31 26.12 -21.44
CA LEU A 92 32.76 26.08 -21.34
C LEU A 92 33.39 25.53 -22.63
N SER A 93 34.59 26.02 -22.94
CA SER A 93 35.40 25.45 -24.01
C SER A 93 35.82 24.02 -23.66
N GLU A 94 36.21 23.25 -24.68
CA GLU A 94 36.71 21.88 -24.50
C GLU A 94 37.88 21.80 -23.51
N SER A 95 38.82 22.75 -23.60
CA SER A 95 39.96 22.82 -22.68
C SER A 95 39.55 23.07 -21.22
N SER A 96 38.53 23.91 -21.01
CA SER A 96 37.99 24.18 -19.67
C SER A 96 37.18 23.00 -19.13
N ILE A 97 36.43 22.29 -19.96
CA ILE A 97 35.71 21.07 -19.56
C ILE A 97 36.70 19.96 -19.17
N LEU A 98 37.80 19.80 -19.92
CA LEU A 98 38.86 18.87 -19.57
C LEU A 98 39.55 19.24 -18.26
N SER A 99 39.82 20.53 -18.04
CA SER A 99 40.37 21.02 -16.78
C SER A 99 39.45 20.74 -15.59
N LEU A 100 38.13 20.89 -15.80
CA LEU A 100 37.11 20.58 -14.80
C LEU A 100 37.06 19.07 -14.51
N LEU A 101 37.16 18.23 -15.54
CA LEU A 101 37.23 16.77 -15.39
C LEU A 101 38.44 16.36 -14.56
N LEU A 102 39.62 16.93 -14.86
CA LEU A 102 40.85 16.69 -14.10
C LEU A 102 40.71 17.11 -12.64
N LEU A 103 40.06 18.25 -12.38
CA LEU A 103 39.79 18.69 -11.02
C LEU A 103 38.89 17.70 -10.27
N PHE A 104 37.77 17.28 -10.87
CA PHE A 104 36.86 16.33 -10.22
C PHE A 104 37.51 14.96 -10.01
N ASN A 105 38.30 14.46 -10.96
CA ASN A 105 39.05 13.22 -10.79
C ASN A 105 40.13 13.34 -9.73
N ARG A 106 40.81 14.49 -9.63
CA ARG A 106 41.74 14.76 -8.51
C ARG A 106 41.03 14.73 -7.17
N ILE A 107 39.85 15.35 -7.05
CA ILE A 107 39.05 15.29 -5.80
C ILE A 107 38.63 13.85 -5.50
N TRP A 108 38.21 13.10 -6.53
CA TRP A 108 37.81 11.70 -6.43
C TRP A 108 38.93 10.79 -5.92
N GLU A 109 40.13 10.93 -6.49
CA GLU A 109 41.31 10.14 -6.15
C GLU A 109 41.91 10.53 -4.79
N THR A 110 42.01 11.84 -4.51
CA THR A 110 42.65 12.34 -3.28
C THR A 110 41.72 12.38 -2.08
N GLN A 111 40.41 12.23 -2.29
CA GLN A 111 39.35 12.32 -1.26
C GLN A 111 39.37 13.64 -0.47
N ASN A 112 40.03 14.67 -1.01
CA ASN A 112 40.20 15.95 -0.36
C ASN A 112 39.19 16.95 -0.93
N PHE A 113 38.10 17.15 -0.20
CA PHE A 113 37.07 18.11 -0.56
C PHE A 113 37.43 19.49 -0.01
N PRO A 114 37.20 20.57 -0.78
CA PRO A 114 37.31 21.92 -0.26
C PRO A 114 36.41 22.07 0.97
N THR A 115 36.95 22.53 2.10
CA THR A 115 36.20 22.67 3.36
C THR A 115 34.99 23.59 3.20
N GLN A 116 35.07 24.55 2.27
CA GLN A 116 33.97 25.45 1.91
C GLN A 116 32.73 24.70 1.39
N TRP A 117 32.87 23.52 0.77
CA TRP A 117 31.74 22.73 0.28
C TRP A 117 30.91 22.09 1.40
N CYS A 118 31.46 22.04 2.63
CA CYS A 118 30.75 21.60 3.83
C CYS A 118 29.91 22.72 4.47
N HIS A 119 30.07 23.97 4.02
CA HIS A 119 29.35 25.13 4.56
C HIS A 119 28.22 25.55 3.60
N ALA A 120 27.00 25.64 4.12
CA ALA A 120 25.84 26.15 3.38
C ALA A 120 25.31 27.42 4.03
N HIS A 121 25.22 28.51 3.26
CA HIS A 121 24.55 29.73 3.70
C HIS A 121 23.05 29.64 3.37
N VAL A 122 22.23 29.43 4.39
CA VAL A 122 20.76 29.45 4.23
C VAL A 122 20.28 30.90 4.38
N LEU A 123 20.01 31.54 3.24
CA LEU A 123 19.46 32.88 3.18
C LEU A 123 17.95 32.81 2.87
N PRO A 124 17.06 32.96 3.87
CA PRO A 124 15.63 32.97 3.62
C PRO A 124 15.24 34.29 2.95
N PHE A 125 15.02 34.25 1.64
CA PHE A 125 14.45 35.38 0.91
C PHE A 125 12.93 35.32 0.94
N PRO A 126 12.22 36.36 1.44
CA PRO A 126 10.79 36.44 1.26
C PRO A 126 10.49 36.50 -0.24
N LYS A 127 9.55 35.67 -0.70
CA LYS A 127 9.02 35.69 -2.07
C LYS A 127 7.54 36.00 -2.04
N PRO A 128 7.13 37.25 -1.76
CA PRO A 128 5.73 37.63 -1.64
C PRO A 128 4.93 37.26 -2.89
N GLU A 129 5.52 37.40 -4.08
CA GLU A 129 4.90 37.09 -5.37
C GLU A 129 4.60 35.59 -5.57
N LYS A 130 5.32 34.71 -4.86
CA LYS A 130 5.08 33.26 -4.86
C LYS A 130 4.22 32.78 -3.69
N THR A 131 3.93 33.68 -2.74
CA THR A 131 3.13 33.38 -1.58
C THR A 131 1.69 33.75 -1.85
N ILE A 132 0.78 32.85 -1.51
CA ILE A 132 -0.66 33.09 -1.65
C ILE A 132 -1.38 32.66 -0.39
N SER A 133 -2.55 33.24 -0.17
CA SER A 133 -3.43 32.90 0.94
C SER A 133 -4.73 32.30 0.42
N VAL A 134 -5.25 31.30 1.13
CA VAL A 134 -6.58 30.73 0.88
C VAL A 134 -7.37 30.87 2.18
N VAL A 135 -8.51 31.54 2.12
CA VAL A 135 -9.37 31.75 3.29
C VAL A 135 -10.41 30.64 3.35
N PHE A 136 -10.41 29.89 4.45
CA PHE A 136 -11.45 28.90 4.74
C PHE A 136 -12.46 29.52 5.71
N SER A 137 -13.70 29.67 5.26
CA SER A 137 -14.76 30.27 6.08
C SER A 137 -16.07 29.52 5.93
N ARG A 138 -16.80 29.43 7.04
CA ARG A 138 -18.19 28.92 7.07
C ARG A 138 -19.21 30.03 6.87
N LYS A 139 -18.80 31.31 6.92
CA LYS A 139 -19.69 32.46 6.71
C LYS A 139 -20.16 32.49 5.26
N ARG A 140 -21.47 32.65 5.07
CA ARG A 140 -22.09 32.87 3.76
C ARG A 140 -22.11 34.38 3.46
N GLY A 141 -22.01 34.75 2.18
CA GLY A 141 -21.95 36.15 1.75
C GLY A 141 -20.54 36.61 1.38
N VAL A 142 -20.42 37.85 0.91
CA VAL A 142 -19.14 38.50 0.60
C VAL A 142 -18.57 39.05 1.90
N PHE A 143 -17.39 38.59 2.29
CA PHE A 143 -16.62 39.17 3.39
C PHE A 143 -15.29 39.66 2.82
N PRO A 144 -14.74 40.77 3.33
CA PRO A 144 -13.47 41.30 2.85
C PRO A 144 -12.37 40.25 3.05
N ASN A 145 -11.50 40.14 2.06
CA ASN A 145 -10.31 39.30 2.16
C ASN A 145 -9.39 39.88 3.24
N PRO A 146 -8.71 39.03 4.03
CA PRO A 146 -7.72 39.52 4.98
C PRO A 146 -6.54 40.14 4.23
N GLU A 147 -6.12 41.30 4.69
CA GLU A 147 -4.91 41.97 4.20
C GLU A 147 -3.69 41.39 4.90
N LEU A 148 -3.09 40.37 4.28
CA LEU A 148 -1.89 39.73 4.80
C LEU A 148 -0.67 40.28 4.08
N PHE A 149 0.34 40.71 4.82
CA PHE A 149 1.56 41.28 4.25
C PHE A 149 2.78 40.41 4.58
N ILE A 150 3.68 40.28 3.61
CA ILE A 150 5.07 39.85 3.84
C ILE A 150 5.96 41.06 3.59
N GLY A 151 6.54 41.60 4.66
CA GLY A 151 7.18 42.93 4.59
C GLY A 151 6.15 43.99 4.23
N ARG A 152 6.36 44.68 3.10
CA ARG A 152 5.43 45.69 2.56
C ARG A 152 4.54 45.15 1.44
N SER A 153 4.68 43.89 1.07
CA SER A 153 3.99 43.30 -0.08
C SER A 153 2.71 42.58 0.37
N LEU A 154 1.57 42.99 -0.22
CA LEU A 154 0.28 42.35 0.02
C LEU A 154 0.24 40.96 -0.63
N ILE A 155 -0.10 39.94 0.16
CA ILE A 155 -0.26 38.55 -0.28
C ILE A 155 -1.58 38.42 -1.04
N LYS A 156 -1.49 37.84 -2.24
CA LYS A 156 -2.68 37.55 -3.05
C LYS A 156 -3.55 36.49 -2.36
N VAL A 157 -4.81 36.81 -2.12
CA VAL A 157 -5.83 35.85 -1.71
C VAL A 157 -6.42 35.16 -2.94
N VAL A 158 -6.43 33.82 -2.94
CA VAL A 158 -6.98 32.99 -4.01
C VAL A 158 -8.09 32.07 -3.50
N LYS A 159 -8.99 31.65 -4.39
CA LYS A 159 -10.13 30.79 -4.04
C LYS A 159 -9.77 29.31 -3.93
N GLU A 160 -8.69 28.90 -4.59
CA GLU A 160 -8.21 27.51 -4.57
C GLU A 160 -6.69 27.44 -4.74
N PHE A 161 -6.06 26.43 -4.14
CA PHE A 161 -4.64 26.18 -4.29
C PHE A 161 -4.29 24.69 -4.24
N LYS A 162 -3.26 24.29 -4.98
CA LYS A 162 -2.75 22.93 -4.96
C LYS A 162 -1.63 22.79 -3.94
N PHE A 163 -1.87 22.02 -2.88
CA PHE A 163 -0.90 21.73 -1.83
C PHE A 163 -0.72 20.22 -1.68
N LEU A 164 0.54 19.75 -1.75
CA LEU A 164 0.91 18.33 -1.69
C LEU A 164 0.00 17.44 -2.58
N GLY A 165 -0.23 17.87 -3.84
CA GLY A 165 -1.04 17.10 -4.79
C GLY A 165 -2.56 17.18 -4.64
N LEU A 166 -3.07 17.78 -3.57
CA LEU A 166 -4.50 18.03 -3.33
C LEU A 166 -4.87 19.47 -3.69
N ILE A 167 -6.07 19.70 -4.21
CA ILE A 167 -6.57 21.06 -4.48
C ILE A 167 -7.56 21.42 -3.38
N PHE A 168 -7.19 22.41 -2.58
CA PHE A 168 -8.05 22.95 -1.52
C PHE A 168 -8.79 24.16 -2.07
N ASP A 169 -10.11 24.10 -2.11
CA ASP A 169 -10.96 25.25 -2.38
C ASP A 169 -11.40 25.91 -1.05
N GLN A 170 -11.71 27.21 -1.09
CA GLN A 170 -12.16 28.01 0.07
C GLN A 170 -13.34 27.40 0.84
N SER A 171 -14.15 26.55 0.19
CA SER A 171 -15.31 25.90 0.80
C SER A 171 -15.03 24.48 1.32
N LEU A 172 -13.82 23.96 1.10
CA LEU A 172 -13.41 22.59 1.40
C LEU A 172 -14.39 21.53 0.87
N ARG A 173 -15.03 21.80 -0.27
CA ARG A 173 -15.97 20.87 -0.92
C ARG A 173 -15.27 19.91 -1.87
N PHE A 174 -14.03 20.18 -2.24
CA PHE A 174 -13.17 19.39 -3.13
C PHE A 174 -13.72 19.20 -4.54
N HIS A 175 -14.64 20.07 -5.00
CA HIS A 175 -15.21 19.98 -6.35
C HIS A 175 -14.16 20.08 -7.44
N ARG A 176 -13.29 21.09 -7.35
CA ARG A 176 -12.18 21.25 -8.30
C ARG A 176 -11.23 20.08 -8.25
N HIS A 177 -10.86 19.64 -7.04
CA HIS A 177 -9.97 18.51 -6.84
C HIS A 177 -10.50 17.22 -7.49
N LEU A 178 -11.76 16.88 -7.25
CA LEU A 178 -12.36 15.64 -7.75
C LEU A 178 -12.54 15.68 -9.27
N LYS A 179 -12.86 16.84 -9.87
CA LYS A 179 -12.88 17.02 -11.32
C LYS A 179 -11.49 16.82 -11.94
N ASP A 180 -10.46 17.47 -11.38
CA ASP A 180 -9.08 17.30 -11.83
C ASP A 180 -8.60 15.85 -11.66
N LEU A 181 -8.90 15.22 -10.53
CA LEU A 181 -8.57 13.82 -10.26
C LEU A 181 -9.24 12.89 -11.28
N LYS A 182 -10.52 13.11 -11.61
CA LYS A 182 -11.23 12.35 -12.65
C LYS A 182 -10.49 12.46 -13.99
N ILE A 183 -10.11 13.66 -14.41
CA ILE A 183 -9.41 13.89 -15.68
C ILE A 183 -8.04 13.20 -15.68
N ARG A 184 -7.24 13.37 -14.62
CA ARG A 184 -5.90 12.76 -14.51
C ARG A 184 -5.96 11.23 -14.48
N SER A 185 -6.96 10.66 -13.82
CA SER A 185 -7.16 9.21 -13.76
C SER A 185 -7.70 8.67 -15.09
N ALA A 186 -8.58 9.43 -15.77
CA ALA A 186 -9.05 9.08 -17.12
C ALA A 186 -7.92 9.10 -18.16
N LYS A 187 -6.96 10.04 -18.06
CA LYS A 187 -5.75 10.02 -18.92
C LYS A 187 -4.93 8.75 -18.71
N ALA A 188 -4.78 8.28 -17.47
CA ALA A 188 -4.07 7.04 -17.17
C ALA A 188 -4.79 5.79 -17.71
N LEU A 189 -6.12 5.81 -17.87
CA LEU A 189 -6.85 4.73 -18.52
C LEU A 189 -6.44 4.53 -19.99
N ASN A 190 -5.92 5.54 -20.67
CA ASN A 190 -5.49 5.37 -22.07
C ASN A 190 -4.34 4.37 -22.20
N ILE A 191 -3.44 4.30 -21.21
CA ILE A 191 -2.40 3.25 -21.17
C ILE A 191 -3.06 1.87 -21.07
N LEU A 192 -4.06 1.74 -20.19
CA LEU A 192 -4.79 0.48 -20.01
C LEU A 192 -5.57 0.08 -21.26
N LYS A 193 -6.14 1.04 -22.00
CA LYS A 193 -6.84 0.77 -23.28
C LYS A 193 -5.90 0.17 -24.34
N VAL A 194 -4.67 0.66 -24.43
CA VAL A 194 -3.66 0.12 -25.35
C VAL A 194 -3.31 -1.31 -24.94
N LEU A 195 -3.06 -1.55 -23.66
CA LEU A 195 -2.64 -2.86 -23.16
C LEU A 195 -3.75 -3.90 -23.10
N ALA A 196 -5.02 -3.48 -23.04
CA ALA A 196 -6.18 -4.36 -22.93
C ALA A 196 -6.73 -4.81 -24.30
N ASN A 197 -5.94 -4.74 -25.37
CA ASN A 197 -6.36 -5.22 -26.69
C ASN A 197 -6.71 -6.72 -26.65
N THR A 198 -7.81 -7.14 -27.28
CA THR A 198 -8.26 -8.54 -27.20
C THR A 198 -7.40 -9.52 -28.00
N HIS A 199 -6.59 -9.05 -28.97
CA HIS A 199 -5.74 -9.92 -29.80
C HIS A 199 -4.31 -10.08 -29.28
N TRP A 200 -3.68 -9.01 -28.81
CA TRP A 200 -2.28 -9.00 -28.33
C TRP A 200 -2.14 -8.43 -26.91
N GLY A 201 -3.25 -8.22 -26.20
CA GLY A 201 -3.25 -7.57 -24.90
C GLY A 201 -2.65 -8.39 -23.76
N ALA A 202 -2.34 -7.68 -22.69
CA ALA A 202 -1.74 -8.24 -21.49
C ALA A 202 -2.74 -9.09 -20.70
N TYR A 203 -2.23 -10.06 -19.94
CA TYR A 203 -3.05 -10.90 -19.06
C TYR A 203 -3.85 -10.09 -18.04
N ARG A 204 -5.02 -10.60 -17.65
CA ARG A 204 -5.93 -9.97 -16.66
C ARG A 204 -5.22 -9.58 -15.37
N THR A 205 -4.37 -10.46 -14.83
CA THR A 205 -3.62 -10.22 -13.59
C THR A 205 -2.65 -9.04 -13.75
N SER A 206 -1.97 -8.95 -14.89
CA SER A 206 -1.10 -7.83 -15.25
C SER A 206 -1.91 -6.54 -15.43
N LEU A 207 -3.03 -6.58 -16.16
CA LEU A 207 -3.91 -5.43 -16.34
C LEU A 207 -4.45 -4.92 -15.00
N LEU A 208 -4.89 -5.80 -14.11
CA LEU A 208 -5.33 -5.41 -12.76
C LEU A 208 -4.18 -4.82 -11.93
N ARG A 209 -2.95 -5.38 -12.01
CA ARG A 209 -1.77 -4.79 -11.34
C ARG A 209 -1.49 -3.38 -11.85
N ILE A 210 -1.50 -3.17 -13.16
CA ILE A 210 -1.30 -1.87 -13.80
C ILE A 210 -2.41 -0.89 -13.41
N TYR A 211 -3.68 -1.33 -13.44
CA TYR A 211 -4.81 -0.55 -12.97
C TYR A 211 -4.62 -0.07 -11.53
N ARG A 212 -4.22 -0.97 -10.63
CA ARG A 212 -3.96 -0.66 -9.22
C ARG A 212 -2.82 0.36 -9.07
N ALA A 213 -1.76 0.20 -9.86
CA ALA A 213 -0.56 1.03 -9.79
C ALA A 213 -0.75 2.44 -10.39
N LEU A 214 -1.52 2.59 -11.48
CA LEU A 214 -1.62 3.85 -12.23
C LEU A 214 -2.93 4.61 -12.00
N ILE A 215 -4.04 3.91 -11.75
CA ILE A 215 -5.37 4.51 -11.60
C ILE A 215 -5.80 4.47 -10.13
N ARG A 216 -5.86 3.29 -9.52
CA ARG A 216 -6.33 3.16 -8.12
C ARG A 216 -5.43 3.93 -7.15
N SER A 217 -4.11 3.91 -7.35
CA SER A 217 -3.16 4.70 -6.54
C SER A 217 -3.47 6.20 -6.54
N LYS A 218 -3.85 6.77 -7.69
CA LYS A 218 -4.24 8.18 -7.82
C LYS A 218 -5.55 8.46 -7.09
N LEU A 219 -6.51 7.55 -7.19
CA LEU A 219 -7.79 7.65 -6.48
C LEU A 219 -7.57 7.52 -4.97
N ASP A 220 -6.72 6.59 -4.52
CA ASP A 220 -6.43 6.37 -3.09
C ASP A 220 -5.70 7.58 -2.47
N TYR A 221 -4.84 8.27 -3.23
CA TYR A 221 -4.03 9.39 -2.76
C TYR A 221 -4.90 10.55 -2.23
N GLY A 222 -4.74 10.87 -0.95
CA GLY A 222 -5.46 11.95 -0.28
C GLY A 222 -6.96 11.69 -0.06
N SER A 223 -7.43 10.46 -0.29
CA SER A 223 -8.83 10.06 -0.07
C SER A 223 -9.31 10.25 1.37
N VAL A 224 -8.42 10.13 2.35
CA VAL A 224 -8.73 10.43 3.76
C VAL A 224 -9.18 11.88 3.94
N VAL A 225 -8.62 12.81 3.14
CA VAL A 225 -8.94 14.24 3.18
C VAL A 225 -10.20 14.53 2.35
N TYR A 226 -10.18 14.21 1.05
CA TYR A 226 -11.28 14.57 0.15
C TYR A 226 -12.55 13.73 0.38
N SER A 227 -12.50 12.62 1.15
CA SER A 227 -13.69 11.84 1.54
C SER A 227 -14.71 12.64 2.36
N SER A 228 -14.34 13.83 2.82
CA SER A 228 -15.27 14.81 3.37
C SER A 228 -16.20 15.43 2.32
N ALA A 229 -15.94 15.29 1.02
CA ALA A 229 -16.85 15.74 -0.02
C ALA A 229 -18.21 14.99 0.03
N CYS A 230 -19.26 15.61 -0.51
CA CYS A 230 -20.59 14.99 -0.50
C CYS A 230 -20.64 13.72 -1.37
N LYS A 231 -21.52 12.77 -1.01
CA LYS A 231 -21.61 11.44 -1.65
C LYS A 231 -21.81 11.52 -3.17
N SER A 232 -22.66 12.43 -3.64
CA SER A 232 -22.92 12.64 -5.08
C SER A 232 -21.68 13.09 -5.83
N LEU A 233 -20.86 13.96 -5.22
CA LEU A 233 -19.62 14.44 -5.81
C LEU A 233 -18.53 13.37 -5.81
N LEU A 234 -18.45 12.53 -4.77
CA LEU A 234 -17.51 11.40 -4.76
C LEU A 234 -17.80 10.38 -5.88
N LYS A 235 -19.08 10.16 -6.19
CA LYS A 235 -19.52 9.23 -7.26
C LYS A 235 -19.05 9.63 -8.66
N ILE A 236 -18.56 10.85 -8.89
CA ILE A 236 -18.02 11.23 -10.21
C ILE A 236 -16.75 10.46 -10.59
N LEU A 237 -16.08 9.85 -9.61
CA LEU A 237 -14.89 9.02 -9.78
C LEU A 237 -15.23 7.57 -10.17
N ASP A 238 -16.42 7.08 -9.81
CA ASP A 238 -16.83 5.69 -10.03
C ASP A 238 -16.79 5.30 -11.53
N PRO A 239 -17.19 6.15 -12.50
CA PRO A 239 -17.04 5.81 -13.93
C PRO A 239 -15.61 5.49 -14.36
N VAL A 240 -14.60 6.14 -13.76
CA VAL A 240 -13.18 5.86 -14.05
C VAL A 240 -12.79 4.49 -13.49
N HIS A 241 -13.27 4.16 -12.29
CA HIS A 241 -13.06 2.85 -11.69
C HIS A 241 -13.74 1.74 -12.50
N HIS A 242 -15.02 1.89 -12.83
CA HIS A 242 -15.78 0.94 -13.63
C HIS A 242 -15.12 0.70 -14.99
N GLN A 243 -14.71 1.77 -15.68
CA GLN A 243 -14.05 1.65 -16.98
C GLN A 243 -12.71 0.92 -16.87
N GLY A 244 -11.94 1.17 -15.81
CA GLY A 244 -10.71 0.43 -15.52
C GLY A 244 -10.97 -1.07 -15.39
N LEU A 245 -11.97 -1.46 -14.58
CA LEU A 245 -12.31 -2.87 -14.38
C LEU A 245 -12.83 -3.52 -15.68
N ARG A 246 -13.68 -2.84 -16.45
CA ARG A 246 -14.16 -3.34 -17.75
C ARG A 246 -13.02 -3.63 -18.71
N LEU A 247 -12.02 -2.74 -18.79
CA LEU A 247 -10.83 -2.95 -19.61
C LEU A 247 -10.01 -4.14 -19.12
N CYS A 248 -9.75 -4.24 -17.81
CA CYS A 248 -9.00 -5.37 -17.24
C CYS A 248 -9.67 -6.73 -17.46
N LEU A 249 -11.00 -6.76 -17.50
CA LEU A 249 -11.80 -7.97 -17.62
C LEU A 249 -12.23 -8.29 -19.06
N GLY A 250 -12.03 -7.37 -20.02
CA GLY A 250 -12.60 -7.48 -21.36
C GLY A 250 -14.14 -7.48 -21.37
N ALA A 251 -14.77 -6.94 -20.32
CA ALA A 251 -16.21 -6.92 -20.12
C ALA A 251 -16.90 -5.83 -20.97
N PHE A 252 -18.14 -6.08 -21.37
CA PHE A 252 -18.92 -5.10 -22.14
C PHE A 252 -19.34 -3.90 -21.31
N ARG A 253 -19.70 -2.79 -21.96
CA ARG A 253 -20.24 -1.58 -21.29
C ARG A 253 -21.53 -1.84 -20.50
N THR A 254 -22.29 -2.87 -20.89
CA THR A 254 -23.59 -3.25 -20.30
C THR A 254 -23.45 -4.19 -19.10
N SER A 255 -22.26 -4.75 -18.81
CA SER A 255 -22.10 -5.70 -17.70
C SER A 255 -22.46 -5.05 -16.35
N PRO A 256 -23.16 -5.76 -15.43
CA PRO A 256 -23.58 -5.19 -14.16
C PRO A 256 -22.40 -4.84 -13.27
N LEU A 257 -22.51 -3.74 -12.53
CA LEU A 257 -21.40 -3.22 -11.72
C LEU A 257 -21.02 -4.19 -10.58
N GLY A 258 -22.00 -4.77 -9.89
CA GLY A 258 -21.76 -5.75 -8.84
C GLY A 258 -20.93 -6.94 -9.34
N SER A 259 -21.25 -7.43 -10.53
CA SER A 259 -20.53 -8.55 -11.16
C SER A 259 -19.09 -8.16 -11.54
N LEU A 260 -18.86 -6.94 -12.01
CA LEU A 260 -17.50 -6.45 -12.29
C LEU A 260 -16.64 -6.40 -11.03
N TYR A 261 -17.20 -5.94 -9.91
CA TYR A 261 -16.49 -5.88 -8.64
C TYR A 261 -16.16 -7.27 -8.12
N ALA A 262 -17.13 -8.19 -8.14
CA ALA A 262 -16.98 -9.57 -7.71
C ALA A 262 -15.91 -10.29 -8.56
N GLU A 263 -16.08 -10.27 -9.89
CA GLU A 263 -15.16 -10.91 -10.82
C GLU A 263 -13.75 -10.30 -10.72
N ALA A 264 -13.58 -8.97 -10.74
CA ALA A 264 -12.25 -8.37 -10.59
C ALA A 264 -11.62 -8.56 -9.20
N TYR A 265 -12.40 -9.02 -8.22
CA TYR A 265 -12.09 -8.97 -6.79
C TYR A 265 -11.57 -7.58 -6.38
N GLU A 266 -12.29 -6.54 -6.80
CA GLU A 266 -12.00 -5.14 -6.51
C GLU A 266 -13.20 -4.49 -5.81
N PRO A 267 -13.03 -3.98 -4.57
CA PRO A 267 -14.14 -3.39 -3.84
C PRO A 267 -14.53 -2.03 -4.43
N LEU A 268 -15.78 -1.63 -4.21
CA LEU A 268 -16.27 -0.30 -4.52
C LEU A 268 -15.38 0.79 -3.91
N LEU A 269 -15.23 1.93 -4.60
CA LEU A 269 -14.39 3.03 -4.11
C LEU A 269 -14.83 3.53 -2.72
N ASP A 270 -16.11 3.44 -2.38
CA ASP A 270 -16.60 3.81 -1.04
C ASP A 270 -16.01 2.94 0.07
N LEU A 271 -16.07 1.62 -0.08
CA LEU A 271 -15.47 0.67 0.86
C LEU A 271 -13.95 0.83 0.92
N ARG A 272 -13.31 1.11 -0.23
CA ARG A 272 -11.88 1.38 -0.29
C ARG A 272 -11.50 2.63 0.50
N ARG A 273 -12.26 3.73 0.38
CA ARG A 273 -12.02 4.97 1.16
C ARG A 273 -12.23 4.74 2.65
N LYS A 274 -13.27 4.01 3.05
CA LYS A 274 -13.52 3.61 4.45
C LYS A 274 -12.33 2.83 5.03
N TYR A 275 -11.82 1.84 4.30
CA TYR A 275 -10.61 1.09 4.68
C TYR A 275 -9.39 2.01 4.88
N LEU A 276 -9.15 2.95 3.97
CA LEU A 276 -8.02 3.88 4.07
C LEU A 276 -8.17 4.85 5.26
N CYS A 277 -9.40 5.32 5.53
CA CYS A 277 -9.69 6.17 6.69
C CYS A 277 -9.42 5.45 8.02
N LEU A 278 -9.89 4.20 8.16
CA LEU A 278 -9.64 3.38 9.36
C LEU A 278 -8.15 3.17 9.60
N ASN A 279 -7.39 2.81 8.55
CA ASN A 279 -5.95 2.62 8.65
C ASN A 279 -5.22 3.91 9.06
N HIS A 280 -5.63 5.05 8.51
CA HIS A 280 -5.03 6.34 8.84
C HIS A 280 -5.30 6.72 10.30
N PHE A 281 -6.55 6.53 10.76
CA PHE A 281 -6.93 6.77 12.15
C PHE A 281 -6.10 5.93 13.13
N MET A 282 -5.98 4.61 12.90
CA MET A 282 -5.17 3.74 13.76
C MET A 282 -3.69 4.09 13.74
N LYS A 283 -3.17 4.53 12.59
CA LYS A 283 -1.79 5.00 12.49
C LYS A 283 -1.56 6.21 13.39
N ILE A 284 -2.46 7.20 13.37
CA ILE A 284 -2.36 8.37 14.25
C ILE A 284 -2.49 7.93 15.72
N GLN A 285 -3.43 7.04 16.05
CA GLN A 285 -3.60 6.53 17.41
C GLN A 285 -2.30 5.88 17.96
N SER A 286 -1.55 5.19 17.10
CA SER A 286 -0.26 4.58 17.46
C SER A 286 0.90 5.59 17.63
N MET A 287 0.75 6.83 17.19
CA MET A 287 1.81 7.85 17.16
C MET A 287 1.40 9.10 17.95
N LYS A 288 1.61 9.09 19.28
CA LYS A 288 1.28 10.23 20.16
C LYS A 288 1.98 11.54 19.79
N THR A 289 3.16 11.47 19.15
CA THR A 289 3.91 12.63 18.66
C THR A 289 3.35 13.23 17.37
N ASN A 290 2.36 12.57 16.74
CA ASN A 290 1.73 13.10 15.55
C ASN A 290 0.95 14.38 15.88
N THR A 291 1.15 15.43 15.07
CA THR A 291 0.48 16.72 15.27
C THR A 291 -1.05 16.63 15.22
N ALA A 292 -1.61 15.65 14.53
CA ALA A 292 -3.06 15.40 14.48
C ALA A 292 -3.58 14.61 15.69
N TYR A 293 -2.72 14.02 16.53
CA TYR A 293 -3.15 13.17 17.65
C TYR A 293 -4.02 13.95 18.64
N SER A 294 -3.59 15.13 19.06
CA SER A 294 -4.34 15.97 20.00
C SER A 294 -5.74 16.32 19.47
N TYR A 295 -5.85 16.65 18.18
CA TYR A 295 -7.13 16.99 17.55
C TYR A 295 -8.11 15.81 17.42
N LEU A 296 -7.61 14.57 17.40
CA LEU A 296 -8.43 13.37 17.27
C LEU A 296 -8.76 12.71 18.61
N PHE A 297 -7.89 12.85 19.62
CA PHE A 297 -7.96 12.07 20.86
C PHE A 297 -7.98 12.90 22.16
N ASN A 298 -7.60 14.19 22.15
CA ASN A 298 -7.65 15.06 23.34
C ASN A 298 -8.91 15.94 23.32
N PHE A 299 -9.99 15.40 23.86
CA PHE A 299 -11.34 16.00 23.81
C PHE A 299 -11.57 17.18 24.77
N SER A 300 -10.74 17.35 25.80
CA SER A 300 -10.94 18.40 26.81
C SER A 300 -10.68 19.83 26.30
N LEU A 301 -10.03 19.99 25.14
CA LEU A 301 -9.68 21.31 24.60
C LEU A 301 -10.77 21.93 23.71
N TYR A 302 -11.80 21.17 23.34
CA TYR A 302 -12.81 21.67 22.41
C TYR A 302 -14.21 21.21 22.81
N ASP A 303 -14.98 22.14 23.37
CA ASP A 303 -16.43 22.01 23.51
C ASP A 303 -17.08 22.04 22.11
N PHE A 304 -17.04 20.90 21.41
CA PHE A 304 -17.67 20.75 20.09
C PHE A 304 -19.15 20.34 20.18
N ASN A 305 -19.65 19.97 21.36
CA ASN A 305 -21.06 19.62 21.55
C ASN A 305 -21.99 20.82 21.37
N SER A 306 -21.50 22.03 21.63
CA SER A 306 -22.19 23.30 21.37
C SER A 306 -22.17 23.73 19.89
N HIS A 307 -21.46 23.00 19.02
CA HIS A 307 -21.37 23.27 17.57
C HIS A 307 -21.62 22.01 16.73
N ARG A 308 -22.77 21.34 16.92
CA ARG A 308 -23.32 20.50 15.85
C ARG A 308 -23.45 21.39 14.61
N SER A 309 -22.52 21.20 13.67
CA SER A 309 -22.61 21.87 12.38
C SER A 309 -23.97 21.49 11.77
N PRO A 310 -24.71 22.44 11.19
CA PRO A 310 -25.99 22.13 10.54
C PRO A 310 -25.82 20.92 9.62
N LEU A 311 -26.84 20.07 9.52
CA LEU A 311 -26.88 18.84 8.69
C LEU A 311 -26.41 19.05 7.23
N THR A 312 -26.29 20.29 6.79
CA THR A 312 -25.80 20.74 5.48
C THR A 312 -24.27 20.65 5.29
N TYR A 313 -23.47 20.43 6.33
CA TYR A 313 -22.00 20.46 6.25
C TYR A 313 -21.36 19.11 6.58
N SER A 314 -20.25 18.81 5.88
CA SER A 314 -19.49 17.60 6.12
C SER A 314 -18.82 17.62 7.49
N GLN A 315 -19.06 16.56 8.25
CA GLN A 315 -18.49 16.43 9.59
C GLN A 315 -16.95 16.32 9.54
N PRO A 316 -16.24 16.89 10.53
CA PRO A 316 -14.82 16.66 10.75
C PRO A 316 -14.43 15.18 10.72
N PHE A 317 -13.15 14.91 10.43
CA PHE A 317 -12.65 13.53 10.28
C PHE A 317 -12.93 12.63 11.51
N HIS A 318 -12.79 13.17 12.73
CA HIS A 318 -13.00 12.39 13.96
C HIS A 318 -14.46 11.93 14.15
N PHE A 319 -15.45 12.76 13.79
CA PHE A 319 -16.86 12.35 13.83
C PHE A 319 -17.13 11.28 12.76
N ARG A 320 -16.71 11.53 11.52
CA ARG A 320 -16.90 10.58 10.42
C ARG A 320 -16.30 9.21 10.69
N ILE A 321 -15.10 9.16 11.31
CA ILE A 321 -14.46 7.89 11.62
C ILE A 321 -15.12 7.21 12.83
N ARG A 322 -15.57 7.96 13.83
CA ARG A 322 -16.32 7.42 14.97
C ARG A 322 -17.64 6.80 14.52
N ASP A 323 -18.39 7.48 13.67
CA ASP A 323 -19.62 6.96 13.08
C ASP A 323 -19.31 5.68 12.28
N LEU A 324 -18.27 5.69 11.45
CA LEU A 324 -17.86 4.50 10.70
C LEU A 324 -17.47 3.32 11.61
N ILE A 325 -16.81 3.59 12.73
CA ILE A 325 -16.42 2.57 13.72
C ILE A 325 -17.66 1.94 14.35
N ASN A 326 -18.63 2.77 14.73
CA ASN A 326 -19.89 2.35 15.32
C ASN A 326 -20.73 1.57 14.30
N ASP A 327 -20.88 2.10 13.08
CA ASP A 327 -21.62 1.45 11.98
C ASP A 327 -21.06 0.06 11.66
N LEU A 328 -19.74 -0.09 11.76
CA LEU A 328 -19.06 -1.36 11.53
C LEU A 328 -18.95 -2.22 12.79
N ASN A 329 -19.46 -1.80 13.96
CA ASN A 329 -19.31 -2.49 15.24
C ASN A 329 -17.85 -2.96 15.48
N LEU A 330 -16.87 -2.09 15.22
CA LEU A 330 -15.46 -2.42 15.36
C LEU A 330 -15.03 -2.30 16.82
N ASN A 331 -14.58 -3.39 17.42
CA ASN A 331 -13.96 -3.36 18.74
C ASN A 331 -12.51 -2.86 18.62
N ILE A 332 -12.35 -1.55 18.76
CA ILE A 332 -11.04 -0.90 18.72
C ILE A 332 -10.52 -0.86 20.15
N GLY A 333 -9.74 -1.87 20.51
CA GLY A 333 -9.01 -1.92 21.77
C GLY A 333 -7.89 -0.87 21.84
N ARG A 334 -7.05 -0.97 22.87
CA ARG A 334 -5.84 -0.13 22.98
C ARG A 334 -4.92 -0.44 21.80
N THR A 335 -4.53 0.57 21.02
CA THR A 335 -3.52 0.39 19.96
C THR A 335 -2.12 0.45 20.58
N ALA A 336 -1.24 -0.47 20.18
CA ALA A 336 0.17 -0.41 20.58
C ALA A 336 0.82 0.86 20.00
N LEU A 337 1.64 1.52 20.82
CA LEU A 337 2.41 2.67 20.38
C LEU A 337 3.48 2.23 19.38
N CYS A 338 3.60 2.97 18.28
CA CYS A 338 4.65 2.77 17.31
C CYS A 338 5.97 3.27 17.91
N LYS A 339 6.88 2.34 18.21
CA LYS A 339 8.27 2.65 18.58
C LYS A 339 9.11 2.67 17.31
N ILE A 340 9.94 3.70 17.15
CA ILE A 340 10.97 3.73 16.11
C ILE A 340 12.16 2.95 16.65
N SER A 341 12.65 1.96 15.89
CA SER A 341 13.85 1.21 16.28
C SER A 341 15.04 2.15 16.41
N GLU A 342 15.70 2.10 17.56
CA GLU A 342 16.92 2.88 17.81
C GLU A 342 18.15 2.24 17.19
N VAL A 343 18.07 0.95 16.81
CA VAL A 343 19.12 0.25 16.07
C VAL A 343 18.77 0.28 14.58
N PRO A 344 19.66 0.80 13.71
CA PRO A 344 19.49 0.71 12.27
C PRO A 344 19.39 -0.74 11.82
N GLN A 345 18.42 -1.02 10.95
CA GLN A 345 18.08 -2.38 10.53
C GLN A 345 19.24 -3.08 9.81
N TRP A 346 20.13 -2.34 9.15
CA TRP A 346 21.32 -2.87 8.51
C TRP A 346 22.44 -3.26 9.49
N LYS A 347 22.31 -2.94 10.80
CA LYS A 347 23.19 -3.44 11.87
C LYS A 347 22.63 -4.62 12.62
N VAL A 348 21.39 -5.02 12.33
CA VAL A 348 20.94 -6.34 12.71
C VAL A 348 21.83 -7.29 11.93
N ILE A 349 22.76 -7.95 12.63
CA ILE A 349 23.61 -8.98 12.04
C ILE A 349 22.64 -10.04 11.53
N TYR A 350 22.48 -10.09 10.21
CA TYR A 350 21.86 -11.24 9.58
C TYR A 350 22.87 -12.38 9.73
N SER A 351 22.79 -13.13 10.83
CA SER A 351 23.45 -14.43 10.85
C SER A 351 22.93 -15.20 9.64
N LYS A 352 23.82 -15.81 8.85
CA LYS A 352 23.39 -16.74 7.79
C LYS A 352 22.48 -17.77 8.46
N VAL A 353 21.20 -17.75 8.10
CA VAL A 353 20.22 -18.70 8.61
C VAL A 353 20.57 -20.06 8.01
N ASP A 354 20.76 -21.07 8.86
CA ASP A 354 20.90 -22.45 8.41
C ASP A 354 19.52 -22.95 7.95
N PHE A 355 19.42 -23.28 6.67
CA PHE A 355 18.19 -23.73 6.01
C PHE A 355 18.19 -25.24 5.72
N ILE A 356 19.13 -26.02 6.27
CA ILE A 356 19.32 -27.41 5.86
C ILE A 356 18.10 -28.30 6.15
N LEU A 357 17.35 -28.02 7.22
CA LEU A 357 16.09 -28.73 7.47
C LEU A 357 14.97 -28.32 6.49
N SER A 358 15.05 -27.16 5.83
CA SER A 358 14.08 -26.71 4.83
C SER A 358 14.21 -27.39 3.47
N CYS A 359 15.36 -28.02 3.19
CA CYS A 359 15.60 -28.77 1.96
C CYS A 359 14.74 -30.04 1.85
N TYR A 360 14.11 -30.46 2.95
CA TYR A 360 13.32 -31.69 3.03
C TYR A 360 11.82 -31.39 3.07
N SER A 361 11.05 -32.12 2.28
CA SER A 361 9.59 -31.94 2.21
C SER A 361 8.90 -32.44 3.47
N LYS A 362 8.23 -31.52 4.18
CA LYS A 362 7.43 -31.85 5.37
C LYS A 362 6.35 -32.92 5.12
N ALA A 363 5.84 -33.04 3.89
CA ALA A 363 4.79 -33.99 3.55
C ALA A 363 5.29 -35.45 3.50
N CYS A 364 6.58 -35.66 3.22
CA CYS A 364 7.12 -36.98 2.90
C CYS A 364 8.32 -37.39 3.78
N THR A 365 8.89 -36.47 4.54
CA THR A 365 10.07 -36.74 5.38
C THR A 365 9.65 -37.21 6.78
N PRO A 366 10.10 -38.39 7.24
CA PRO A 366 9.81 -38.88 8.58
C PRO A 366 10.34 -37.95 9.68
N VAL A 367 9.60 -37.88 10.80
CA VAL A 367 9.98 -37.10 11.99
C VAL A 367 11.35 -37.51 12.55
N SER A 368 11.67 -38.80 12.51
CA SER A 368 12.99 -39.32 12.93
C SER A 368 14.13 -38.71 12.12
N THR A 369 13.96 -38.52 10.81
CA THR A 369 14.95 -37.89 9.94
C THR A 369 15.22 -36.44 10.34
N TYR A 370 14.17 -35.66 10.64
CA TYR A 370 14.35 -34.29 11.14
C TYR A 370 15.05 -34.24 12.50
N ARG A 371 14.76 -35.20 13.40
CA ARG A 371 15.46 -35.32 14.69
C ARG A 371 16.94 -35.61 14.51
N THR A 372 17.29 -36.56 13.64
CA THR A 372 18.70 -36.90 13.36
C THR A 372 19.44 -35.70 12.77
N LEU A 373 18.88 -35.07 11.74
CA LEU A 373 19.47 -33.87 11.13
C LEU A 373 19.64 -32.72 12.13
N TYR A 374 18.68 -32.55 13.04
CA TYR A 374 18.81 -31.57 14.11
C TYR A 374 19.93 -31.93 15.10
N LEU A 375 20.06 -33.19 15.50
CA LEU A 375 21.11 -33.65 16.41
C LEU A 375 22.51 -33.50 15.79
N GLU A 376 22.68 -33.85 14.51
CA GLU A 376 23.93 -33.61 13.77
C GLU A 376 24.32 -32.13 13.77
N ARG A 377 23.34 -31.24 13.58
CA ARG A 377 23.56 -29.79 13.68
C ARG A 377 23.90 -29.37 15.10
N ARG A 378 23.30 -30.00 16.10
CA ARG A 378 23.58 -29.73 17.52
C ARG A 378 25.00 -30.12 17.91
N GLU A 379 25.54 -31.20 17.35
CA GLU A 379 26.94 -31.58 17.56
C GLU A 379 27.90 -30.53 16.98
N LEU A 380 27.65 -30.04 15.76
CA LEU A 380 28.47 -29.00 15.13
C LEU A 380 28.46 -27.67 15.90
N PHE A 381 27.42 -27.43 16.71
CA PHE A 381 27.28 -26.23 17.52
C PHE A 381 27.15 -26.58 19.01
N SER A 382 27.86 -27.59 19.50
CA SER A 382 27.80 -28.07 20.89
C SER A 382 27.92 -26.95 21.92
N ASP A 383 28.77 -25.97 21.62
CA ASP A 383 29.12 -24.85 22.49
C ASP A 383 28.04 -23.76 22.54
N TYR A 384 26.97 -23.90 21.75
CA TYR A 384 25.85 -22.97 21.69
C TYR A 384 24.66 -23.47 22.51
N GLU A 385 24.03 -22.54 23.23
CA GLU A 385 22.78 -22.77 23.94
C GLU A 385 21.60 -22.76 22.95
N PRO A 386 20.78 -23.83 22.87
CA PRO A 386 19.63 -23.85 21.99
C PRO A 386 18.48 -23.03 22.57
N ILE A 387 17.98 -22.09 21.77
CA ILE A 387 16.80 -21.28 22.07
C ILE A 387 15.78 -21.51 20.96
N PHE A 388 14.55 -21.88 21.35
CA PHE A 388 13.46 -22.14 20.43
C PHE A 388 12.44 -21.03 20.51
N THR A 389 11.89 -20.64 19.36
CA THR A 389 10.87 -19.60 19.28
C THR A 389 9.75 -20.08 18.38
N ASP A 390 8.50 -19.84 18.79
CA ASP A 390 7.36 -20.08 17.90
C ASP A 390 6.27 -19.02 18.06
N GLY A 391 5.38 -18.96 17.08
CA GLY A 391 4.20 -18.11 17.06
C GLY A 391 2.95 -18.91 16.73
N SER A 392 1.92 -18.78 17.56
CA SER A 392 0.61 -19.40 17.34
C SER A 392 -0.44 -18.36 16.99
N LYS A 393 -1.39 -18.73 16.13
CA LYS A 393 -2.52 -17.90 15.73
C LYS A 393 -3.84 -18.65 15.89
N SER A 394 -4.74 -18.07 16.67
CA SER A 394 -6.16 -18.43 16.72
C SER A 394 -7.00 -17.43 15.89
N GLU A 395 -8.33 -17.61 15.85
CA GLU A 395 -9.22 -16.72 15.11
C GLU A 395 -9.20 -15.27 15.62
N SER A 396 -8.91 -15.06 16.91
CA SER A 396 -8.98 -13.75 17.58
C SER A 396 -7.70 -13.32 18.28
N HIS A 397 -6.78 -14.24 18.55
CA HIS A 397 -5.56 -14.01 19.33
C HIS A 397 -4.33 -14.65 18.69
N VAL A 398 -3.17 -14.12 19.03
CA VAL A 398 -1.87 -14.55 18.54
C VAL A 398 -0.92 -14.56 19.72
N GLY A 399 -0.18 -15.64 19.88
CA GLY A 399 0.76 -15.87 20.97
C GLY A 399 2.15 -16.14 20.42
N SER A 400 3.19 -15.81 21.18
CA SER A 400 4.56 -16.18 20.87
C SER A 400 5.26 -16.67 22.13
N ALA A 401 6.25 -17.54 21.96
CA ALA A 401 7.00 -18.06 23.07
C ALA A 401 8.48 -18.21 22.72
N VAL A 402 9.32 -18.09 23.75
CA VAL A 402 10.75 -18.37 23.68
C VAL A 402 11.08 -19.39 24.76
N VAL A 403 11.68 -20.52 24.37
CA VAL A 403 12.02 -21.63 25.27
C VAL A 403 13.53 -21.87 25.23
N SER A 404 14.18 -21.83 26.39
CA SER A 404 15.55 -22.33 26.62
C SER A 404 15.51 -23.54 27.57
N LEU A 405 16.58 -24.34 27.58
CA LEU A 405 16.78 -25.47 28.50
C LEU A 405 16.77 -25.07 29.99
N SER A 406 17.01 -23.80 30.32
CA SER A 406 17.09 -23.31 31.71
C SER A 406 15.91 -22.43 32.15
N THR A 407 15.17 -21.84 31.21
CA THR A 407 14.07 -20.90 31.50
C THR A 407 13.08 -20.86 30.33
N THR A 408 11.78 -20.82 30.65
CA THR A 408 10.71 -20.55 29.69
C THR A 408 10.26 -19.10 29.84
N TYR A 409 10.39 -18.30 28.78
CA TYR A 409 9.84 -16.94 28.74
C TYR A 409 8.60 -16.95 27.84
N THR A 410 7.43 -16.86 28.44
CA THR A 410 6.18 -16.64 27.72
C THR A 410 5.97 -15.14 27.53
N ALA A 411 6.03 -14.67 26.29
CA ALA A 411 5.69 -13.29 25.96
C ALA A 411 4.35 -13.30 25.21
N LEU A 412 3.28 -12.92 25.91
CA LEU A 412 1.97 -12.69 25.33
C LEU A 412 2.05 -11.47 24.40
N GLN A 413 2.09 -11.66 23.09
CA GLN A 413 2.03 -10.54 22.16
C GLN A 413 1.61 -10.90 20.74
N SER A 414 0.78 -10.01 20.18
CA SER A 414 0.05 -10.19 18.95
C SER A 414 0.95 -10.15 17.71
N ILE A 415 1.28 -11.30 17.12
CA ILE A 415 2.01 -11.36 15.84
C ILE A 415 1.02 -11.58 14.69
N VAL A 416 0.77 -10.57 13.83
CA VAL A 416 0.29 -10.85 12.47
C VAL A 416 1.10 -10.09 11.40
N SER A 417 1.92 -10.87 10.69
CA SER A 417 2.62 -10.59 9.42
C SER A 417 4.07 -10.07 9.50
N LEU A 418 5.00 -10.97 9.17
CA LEU A 418 6.44 -10.74 8.93
C LEU A 418 6.69 -10.05 7.57
N HIS A 419 6.07 -8.89 7.32
CA HIS A 419 6.35 -8.13 6.10
C HIS A 419 6.50 -6.62 6.30
N SER A 420 6.78 -6.15 7.52
CA SER A 420 7.10 -4.74 7.73
C SER A 420 8.08 -4.57 8.88
N SER A 421 9.18 -3.87 8.60
CA SER A 421 10.30 -3.64 9.50
C SER A 421 10.00 -2.63 10.64
N SER A 422 8.72 -2.34 10.89
CA SER A 422 8.23 -1.38 11.89
C SER A 422 7.28 -2.03 12.90
N HIS A 423 7.28 -3.36 13.00
CA HIS A 423 6.43 -4.09 13.93
C HIS A 423 6.96 -3.91 15.37
N PRO A 424 6.19 -3.34 16.32
CA PRO A 424 6.66 -3.07 17.68
C PRO A 424 7.20 -4.33 18.38
N ILE A 425 6.63 -5.50 18.11
CA ILE A 425 7.07 -6.78 18.69
C ILE A 425 8.35 -7.30 18.04
N LEU A 426 8.59 -7.05 16.74
CA LEU A 426 9.91 -7.38 16.17
C LEU A 426 10.97 -6.47 16.76
N VAL A 427 10.65 -5.20 16.99
CA VAL A 427 11.57 -4.27 17.68
C VAL A 427 11.79 -4.71 19.11
N ASP A 428 10.77 -5.12 19.86
CA ASP A 428 10.91 -5.54 21.25
C ASP A 428 11.62 -6.91 21.37
N ILE A 429 11.36 -7.88 20.48
CA ILE A 429 12.12 -9.16 20.40
C ILE A 429 13.55 -8.90 19.95
N THR A 430 13.78 -8.12 18.89
CA THR A 430 15.16 -7.81 18.44
C THR A 430 15.91 -6.96 19.45
N TYR A 431 15.24 -6.09 20.21
CA TYR A 431 15.83 -5.31 21.30
C TYR A 431 16.09 -6.18 22.54
N ALA A 432 15.19 -7.10 22.90
CA ALA A 432 15.41 -8.07 23.97
C ALA A 432 16.55 -9.02 23.61
N LEU A 433 16.55 -9.59 22.41
CA LEU A 433 17.66 -10.38 21.87
C LEU A 433 18.95 -9.53 21.82
N ALA A 434 18.91 -8.31 21.30
CA ALA A 434 20.08 -7.44 21.22
C ALA A 434 20.58 -6.95 22.59
N ASN A 435 19.73 -6.87 23.62
CA ASN A 435 20.15 -6.47 24.96
C ASN A 435 20.63 -7.65 25.81
N HIS A 436 19.95 -8.81 25.75
CA HIS A 436 20.35 -10.02 26.48
C HIS A 436 21.52 -10.76 25.81
N LEU A 437 21.64 -10.68 24.49
CA LEU A 437 22.65 -11.44 23.72
C LEU A 437 23.79 -10.56 23.20
N LYS A 438 23.93 -9.34 23.73
CA LYS A 438 24.85 -8.27 23.28
C LYS A 438 26.34 -8.63 23.28
N LYS A 439 26.71 -9.87 23.63
CA LYS A 439 28.06 -10.44 23.66
C LYS A 439 28.16 -11.91 23.24
N LYS A 440 27.13 -12.51 22.63
CA LYS A 440 27.12 -13.93 22.21
C LYS A 440 27.08 -14.04 20.68
N ASP A 441 27.77 -15.03 20.10
CA ASP A 441 27.58 -15.41 18.69
C ASP A 441 26.19 -16.06 18.56
N ILE A 442 25.36 -15.58 17.63
CA ILE A 442 23.98 -16.03 17.45
C ILE A 442 23.83 -16.62 16.05
N ARG A 443 23.48 -17.90 15.99
CA ARG A 443 23.18 -18.60 14.73
C ARG A 443 21.68 -18.90 14.66
N PHE A 444 21.05 -18.48 13.56
CA PHE A 444 19.66 -18.85 13.28
C PHE A 444 19.63 -20.18 12.52
N CYS A 445 18.74 -21.07 12.92
CA CYS A 445 18.45 -22.31 12.22
C CYS A 445 16.95 -22.38 12.00
N TRP A 446 16.52 -22.60 10.75
CA TRP A 446 15.10 -22.78 10.45
C TRP A 446 14.69 -24.22 10.74
N ILE A 447 13.62 -24.41 11.51
CA ILE A 447 13.08 -25.72 11.87
C ILE A 447 11.64 -25.83 11.33
N PRO A 448 11.29 -26.92 10.61
CA PRO A 448 9.91 -27.15 10.21
C PRO A 448 9.03 -27.43 11.43
N GLY A 449 7.84 -26.84 11.50
CA GLY A 449 6.90 -27.13 12.59
C GLY A 449 6.46 -28.59 12.59
N HIS A 450 6.18 -29.16 13.76
CA HIS A 450 5.84 -30.59 13.96
C HIS A 450 6.93 -31.57 13.52
N ALA A 451 8.19 -31.15 13.55
CA ALA A 451 9.37 -31.99 13.27
C ALA A 451 9.76 -32.89 14.46
N GLY A 452 8.99 -32.89 15.56
CA GLY A 452 9.21 -33.74 16.72
C GLY A 452 10.46 -33.39 17.52
N ILE A 453 11.03 -32.21 17.32
CA ILE A 453 12.16 -31.66 18.08
C ILE A 453 11.59 -31.06 19.37
N THR A 454 11.96 -31.64 20.52
CA THR A 454 11.33 -31.35 21.82
C THR A 454 11.22 -29.87 22.15
N GLY A 455 12.30 -29.09 21.97
CA GLY A 455 12.27 -27.66 22.26
C GLY A 455 11.36 -26.84 21.32
N ASN A 456 11.22 -27.27 20.07
CA ASN A 456 10.31 -26.64 19.11
C ASN A 456 8.84 -26.94 19.46
N GLU A 457 8.53 -28.18 19.84
CA GLU A 457 7.17 -28.56 20.28
C GLU A 457 6.79 -27.86 21.61
N LEU A 458 7.75 -27.67 22.51
CA LEU A 458 7.55 -26.88 23.74
C LEU A 458 7.28 -25.41 23.42
N ALA A 459 7.98 -24.83 22.45
CA ALA A 459 7.74 -23.46 21.99
C ALA A 459 6.35 -23.30 21.33
N ASP A 460 5.93 -24.23 20.48
CA ASP A 460 4.58 -24.26 19.90
C ASP A 460 3.51 -24.38 20.99
N THR A 461 3.68 -25.31 21.93
CA THR A 461 2.74 -25.52 23.05
C THR A 461 2.62 -24.28 23.94
N ALA A 462 3.75 -23.64 24.26
CA ALA A 462 3.78 -22.40 25.03
C ALA A 462 3.13 -21.24 24.26
N ALA A 463 3.39 -21.12 22.96
CA ALA A 463 2.77 -20.10 22.11
C ALA A 463 1.25 -20.30 21.96
N ARG A 464 0.77 -21.55 21.94
CA ARG A 464 -0.67 -21.88 21.96
C ARG A 464 -1.29 -21.53 23.30
N SER A 465 -0.65 -21.89 24.42
CA SER A 465 -1.13 -21.58 25.77
C SER A 465 -1.29 -20.07 25.99
N ALA A 466 -0.41 -19.28 25.38
CA ALA A 466 -0.48 -17.83 25.37
C ALA A 466 -1.75 -17.28 24.66
N THR A 467 -2.35 -18.01 23.71
CA THR A 467 -3.59 -17.55 23.05
C THR A 467 -4.84 -17.65 23.92
N GLY A 468 -4.81 -18.39 25.05
CA GLY A 468 -5.94 -18.59 25.96
C GLY A 468 -6.08 -17.60 27.13
N SER A 469 -5.17 -16.63 27.27
CA SER A 469 -5.20 -15.66 28.37
C SER A 469 -6.24 -14.55 28.15
N SER A 470 -6.93 -14.10 29.22
CA SER A 470 -7.95 -13.03 29.15
C SER A 470 -7.38 -11.60 29.11
N GLU A 471 -6.05 -11.43 29.21
CA GLU A 471 -5.42 -10.11 29.21
C GLU A 471 -5.37 -9.50 27.81
N ARG A 472 -6.05 -8.36 27.62
CA ARG A 472 -6.07 -7.63 26.35
C ARG A 472 -4.85 -6.73 26.21
N PHE A 473 -3.83 -7.19 25.48
CA PHE A 473 -2.66 -6.40 25.15
C PHE A 473 -2.94 -5.35 24.05
N PRO A 474 -2.22 -4.22 24.05
CA PRO A 474 -2.32 -3.26 22.97
C PRO A 474 -1.94 -3.88 21.61
N ILE A 475 -2.78 -3.67 20.59
CA ILE A 475 -2.61 -4.30 19.27
C ILE A 475 -1.87 -3.35 18.33
N PRO A 476 -0.79 -3.77 17.64
CA PRO A 476 -0.17 -2.99 16.58
C PRO A 476 -1.19 -2.55 15.51
N HIS A 477 -1.15 -1.27 15.11
CA HIS A 477 -2.12 -0.76 14.13
C HIS A 477 -2.08 -1.49 12.77
N PHE A 478 -0.95 -2.14 12.45
CA PHE A 478 -0.79 -2.94 11.23
C PHE A 478 -1.66 -4.21 11.25
N ASP A 479 -1.87 -4.82 12.42
CA ASP A 479 -2.62 -6.08 12.55
C ASP A 479 -4.13 -5.83 12.39
N LEU A 480 -4.58 -4.65 12.83
CA LEU A 480 -5.97 -4.21 12.64
C LEU A 480 -6.36 -4.06 11.16
N LYS A 481 -5.38 -3.93 10.24
CA LYS A 481 -5.66 -3.90 8.79
C LYS A 481 -6.40 -5.16 8.34
N ALA A 482 -6.04 -6.33 8.88
CA ALA A 482 -6.69 -7.59 8.53
C ALA A 482 -8.14 -7.61 9.02
N CYS A 483 -8.37 -7.19 10.27
CA CYS A 483 -9.71 -7.03 10.86
C CYS A 483 -10.59 -6.08 10.02
N PHE A 484 -10.07 -4.92 9.64
CA PHE A 484 -10.82 -3.97 8.80
C PHE A 484 -11.12 -4.52 7.42
N ARG A 485 -10.18 -5.25 6.80
CA ARG A 485 -10.44 -5.94 5.52
C ARG A 485 -11.56 -6.96 5.67
N GLN A 486 -11.53 -7.80 6.70
CA GLN A 486 -12.54 -8.83 6.93
C GLN A 486 -13.91 -8.21 7.18
N LYS A 487 -14.00 -7.17 8.03
CA LYS A 487 -15.28 -6.51 8.32
C LYS A 487 -15.85 -5.76 7.12
N LEU A 488 -15.01 -5.10 6.32
CA LEU A 488 -15.47 -4.47 5.09
C LEU A 488 -15.79 -5.48 3.98
N GLN A 489 -15.10 -6.63 3.97
CA GLN A 489 -15.43 -7.75 3.09
C GLN A 489 -16.77 -8.36 3.46
N SER A 490 -17.13 -8.49 4.75
CA SER A 490 -18.47 -8.97 5.13
C SER A 490 -19.58 -7.98 4.77
N VAL A 491 -19.32 -6.67 4.88
CA VAL A 491 -20.24 -5.64 4.35
C VAL A 491 -20.38 -5.76 2.82
N TRP A 492 -19.27 -6.00 2.12
CA TRP A 492 -19.31 -6.21 0.68
C TRP A 492 -20.08 -7.49 0.30
N GLN A 493 -19.84 -8.59 1.01
CA GLN A 493 -20.54 -9.86 0.84
C GLN A 493 -22.04 -9.68 1.08
N SER A 494 -22.45 -9.00 2.15
CA SER A 494 -23.86 -8.71 2.40
C SER A 494 -24.52 -7.90 1.27
N ASN A 495 -23.83 -6.87 0.73
CA ASN A 495 -24.30 -6.13 -0.44
C ASN A 495 -24.33 -6.98 -1.72
N TRP A 496 -23.52 -8.03 -1.79
CA TRP A 496 -23.49 -8.98 -2.90
C TRP A 496 -24.66 -9.96 -2.81
N ASP A 497 -24.94 -10.47 -1.61
CA ASP A 497 -26.06 -11.38 -1.33
C ASP A 497 -27.43 -10.74 -1.55
N GLN A 498 -27.53 -9.41 -1.43
CA GLN A 498 -28.73 -8.66 -1.77
C GLN A 498 -29.00 -8.58 -3.29
N GLN A 499 -28.02 -8.92 -4.15
CA GLN A 499 -28.20 -8.89 -5.60
C GLN A 499 -28.73 -10.23 -6.12
N THR A 500 -29.92 -10.62 -5.67
CA THR A 500 -30.56 -11.91 -5.96
C THR A 500 -30.80 -12.17 -7.45
N GLU A 501 -31.00 -11.10 -8.25
CA GLU A 501 -31.19 -11.19 -9.71
C GLU A 501 -29.87 -11.23 -10.50
N ASN A 502 -28.72 -11.12 -9.83
CA ASN A 502 -27.43 -11.08 -10.51
C ASN A 502 -27.01 -12.49 -10.94
N LYS A 503 -26.91 -12.70 -12.25
CA LYS A 503 -26.51 -13.99 -12.85
C LYS A 503 -25.20 -14.54 -12.30
N LEU A 504 -24.21 -13.67 -12.05
CA LEU A 504 -22.91 -14.10 -11.51
C LEU A 504 -23.02 -14.56 -10.05
N HIS A 505 -23.97 -14.05 -9.26
CA HIS A 505 -24.15 -14.48 -7.86
C HIS A 505 -24.46 -15.98 -7.77
N SER A 506 -25.24 -16.51 -8.71
CA SER A 506 -25.52 -17.96 -8.79
C SER A 506 -24.28 -18.84 -9.05
N VAL A 507 -23.25 -18.29 -9.67
CA VAL A 507 -21.97 -18.97 -9.97
C VAL A 507 -20.96 -18.73 -8.85
N MET A 508 -20.94 -17.51 -8.32
CA MET A 508 -20.00 -17.03 -7.30
C MET A 508 -20.79 -16.40 -6.14
N PRO A 509 -21.41 -17.22 -5.28
CA PRO A 509 -22.18 -16.72 -4.15
C PRO A 509 -21.25 -16.10 -3.09
N VAL A 510 -20.05 -16.66 -2.92
CA VAL A 510 -19.04 -16.16 -1.99
C VAL A 510 -17.95 -15.40 -2.74
N LEU A 511 -17.71 -14.14 -2.36
CA LEU A 511 -16.67 -13.30 -2.93
C LEU A 511 -15.28 -13.83 -2.58
N ALA A 512 -14.52 -14.24 -3.59
CA ALA A 512 -13.15 -14.71 -3.44
C ALA A 512 -12.26 -14.24 -4.60
N PRO A 513 -10.92 -14.16 -4.42
CA PRO A 513 -10.01 -13.89 -5.52
C PRO A 513 -10.12 -14.98 -6.60
N THR A 514 -10.53 -14.60 -7.81
CA THR A 514 -10.57 -15.52 -8.95
C THR A 514 -9.19 -15.66 -9.57
N VAL A 515 -8.71 -16.90 -9.74
CA VAL A 515 -7.49 -17.20 -10.50
C VAL A 515 -7.89 -17.55 -11.95
N PRO A 516 -7.34 -16.88 -12.97
CA PRO A 516 -7.64 -17.24 -14.36
C PRO A 516 -7.17 -18.66 -14.66
N SER A 517 -8.03 -19.46 -15.26
CA SER A 517 -7.76 -20.89 -15.56
C SER A 517 -6.86 -21.09 -16.78
N SER A 518 -6.76 -20.08 -17.64
CA SER A 518 -6.00 -20.13 -18.89
C SER A 518 -4.86 -19.12 -18.91
N SER A 519 -3.73 -19.50 -19.52
CA SER A 519 -2.62 -18.62 -19.84
C SER A 519 -2.86 -17.80 -21.11
N ASN A 520 -3.98 -17.97 -21.82
CA ASN A 520 -4.33 -17.21 -23.02
C ASN A 520 -5.29 -16.05 -22.69
N HIS A 521 -4.91 -14.81 -23.02
CA HIS A 521 -5.72 -13.62 -22.75
C HIS A 521 -7.11 -13.69 -23.40
N ARG A 522 -7.22 -14.16 -24.65
CA ARG A 522 -8.52 -14.25 -25.34
C ARG A 522 -9.48 -15.20 -24.62
N GLU A 523 -8.96 -16.33 -24.14
CA GLU A 523 -9.72 -17.29 -23.35
C GLU A 523 -10.14 -16.70 -21.99
N GLN A 524 -9.28 -15.94 -21.31
CA GLN A 524 -9.65 -15.24 -20.08
C GLN A 524 -10.82 -14.25 -20.29
N VAL A 525 -10.83 -13.53 -21.42
CA VAL A 525 -11.93 -12.62 -21.78
C VAL A 525 -13.23 -13.39 -22.05
N ILE A 526 -13.16 -14.46 -22.84
CA ILE A 526 -14.33 -15.32 -23.14
C ILE A 526 -14.90 -15.89 -21.83
N TRP A 527 -14.05 -16.44 -20.97
CA TRP A 527 -14.44 -16.98 -19.67
C TRP A 527 -15.12 -15.92 -18.80
N THR A 528 -14.54 -14.72 -18.73
CA THR A 528 -15.12 -13.61 -17.97
C THR A 528 -16.50 -13.22 -18.50
N ARG A 529 -16.69 -13.18 -19.82
CA ARG A 529 -17.99 -12.86 -20.44
C ARG A 529 -19.05 -13.95 -20.18
N LEU A 530 -18.64 -15.22 -20.17
CA LEU A 530 -19.50 -16.33 -19.78
C LEU A 530 -19.93 -16.21 -18.31
N ASN A 531 -18.99 -15.96 -17.40
CA ASN A 531 -19.25 -15.73 -15.97
C ASN A 531 -20.22 -14.56 -15.74
N LEU A 532 -19.97 -13.43 -16.40
CA LEU A 532 -20.85 -12.25 -16.32
C LEU A 532 -22.22 -12.50 -16.96
N GLY A 533 -22.37 -13.57 -17.75
CA GLY A 533 -23.57 -13.87 -18.52
C GLY A 533 -23.81 -12.89 -19.67
N HIS A 534 -22.80 -12.13 -20.09
CA HIS A 534 -22.88 -11.04 -21.06
C HIS A 534 -21.95 -11.32 -22.24
N THR A 535 -22.52 -11.88 -23.32
CA THR A 535 -21.81 -12.22 -24.57
C THR A 535 -22.39 -11.41 -25.73
N ARG A 536 -21.72 -11.38 -26.89
CA ARG A 536 -22.30 -10.74 -28.09
C ARG A 536 -23.60 -11.44 -28.49
N LEU A 537 -23.64 -12.77 -28.45
CA LEU A 537 -24.83 -13.58 -28.76
C LEU A 537 -26.05 -13.26 -27.90
N THR A 538 -25.85 -12.92 -26.62
CA THR A 538 -26.96 -12.80 -25.65
C THR A 538 -27.38 -11.35 -25.43
N HIS A 539 -26.48 -10.40 -25.69
CA HIS A 539 -26.69 -8.98 -25.38
C HIS A 539 -26.56 -8.07 -26.62
N SER A 540 -26.61 -8.62 -27.84
CA SER A 540 -26.53 -7.83 -29.08
C SER A 540 -27.59 -6.72 -29.11
N HIS A 541 -28.80 -7.00 -28.62
CA HIS A 541 -29.88 -6.01 -28.49
C HIS A 541 -29.50 -4.77 -27.65
N LEU A 542 -28.75 -4.93 -26.55
CA LEU A 542 -28.27 -3.79 -25.73
C LEU A 542 -26.98 -3.15 -26.29
N LEU A 543 -26.21 -3.90 -27.07
CA LEU A 543 -24.93 -3.44 -27.60
C LEU A 543 -25.12 -2.66 -28.92
N PHE A 544 -26.01 -3.14 -29.79
CA PHE A 544 -26.20 -2.70 -31.17
C PHE A 544 -27.64 -2.28 -31.50
N GLY A 545 -28.61 -2.41 -30.58
CA GLY A 545 -30.00 -2.04 -30.84
C GLY A 545 -30.79 -3.07 -31.66
N GLU A 546 -30.27 -4.28 -31.79
CA GLU A 546 -30.92 -5.42 -32.44
C GLU A 546 -32.12 -5.95 -31.62
N PRO A 547 -33.01 -6.77 -32.19
CA PRO A 547 -34.03 -7.46 -31.41
C PRO A 547 -33.40 -8.44 -30.39
N PRO A 548 -34.06 -8.69 -29.24
CA PRO A 548 -33.59 -9.68 -28.28
C PRO A 548 -33.40 -11.06 -28.92
N PRO A 549 -32.25 -11.72 -28.73
CA PRO A 549 -31.96 -12.99 -29.38
C PRO A 549 -32.77 -14.12 -28.74
N TYR A 550 -33.30 -15.01 -29.58
CA TYR A 550 -34.01 -16.23 -29.17
C TYR A 550 -33.28 -17.47 -29.70
N CYS A 551 -33.42 -18.60 -29.02
CA CYS A 551 -32.94 -19.87 -29.53
C CYS A 551 -33.84 -20.32 -30.69
N GLU A 552 -33.27 -20.51 -31.88
CA GLU A 552 -33.99 -20.93 -33.08
C GLU A 552 -34.74 -22.27 -32.94
N VAL A 553 -34.30 -23.13 -32.02
CA VAL A 553 -34.87 -24.49 -31.87
C VAL A 553 -36.00 -24.54 -30.85
N CYS A 554 -35.85 -23.85 -29.71
CA CYS A 554 -36.83 -23.95 -28.61
C CYS A 554 -37.58 -22.64 -28.34
N ASN A 555 -37.30 -21.58 -29.11
CA ASN A 555 -37.95 -20.27 -29.03
C ASN A 555 -37.89 -19.59 -27.64
N VAL A 556 -36.90 -19.93 -26.82
CA VAL A 556 -36.64 -19.30 -25.52
C VAL A 556 -35.60 -18.20 -25.68
N SER A 557 -35.69 -17.12 -24.89
CA SER A 557 -34.70 -16.04 -24.87
C SER A 557 -33.28 -16.59 -24.65
N LEU A 558 -32.35 -16.17 -25.51
CA LEU A 558 -30.99 -16.69 -25.53
C LEU A 558 -30.17 -16.10 -24.38
N SER A 559 -29.71 -16.97 -23.48
CA SER A 559 -28.84 -16.61 -22.36
C SER A 559 -27.66 -17.59 -22.24
N VAL A 560 -26.60 -17.20 -21.53
CA VAL A 560 -25.47 -18.11 -21.27
C VAL A 560 -25.93 -19.36 -20.52
N LYS A 561 -26.84 -19.19 -19.54
CA LYS A 561 -27.48 -20.32 -18.84
C LYS A 561 -28.23 -21.22 -19.81
N HIS A 562 -29.03 -20.64 -20.72
CA HIS A 562 -29.73 -21.44 -21.72
C HIS A 562 -28.77 -22.23 -22.62
N ILE A 563 -27.70 -21.59 -23.11
CA ILE A 563 -26.69 -22.23 -23.98
C ILE A 563 -25.98 -23.38 -23.26
N LEU A 564 -25.54 -23.16 -22.03
CA LEU A 564 -24.69 -24.11 -21.29
C LEU A 564 -25.48 -25.16 -20.50
N CYS A 565 -26.72 -24.89 -20.12
CA CYS A 565 -27.48 -25.72 -19.17
C CYS A 565 -28.81 -26.20 -19.75
N ASP A 566 -29.64 -25.28 -20.26
CA ASP A 566 -31.08 -25.56 -20.42
C ASP A 566 -31.46 -26.05 -21.82
N CYS A 567 -30.71 -25.68 -22.88
CA CYS A 567 -31.09 -25.93 -24.27
C CYS A 567 -31.25 -27.44 -24.58
N PRO A 568 -32.44 -27.96 -24.93
CA PRO A 568 -32.64 -29.40 -25.16
C PRO A 568 -31.80 -29.94 -26.31
N HIS A 569 -31.63 -29.14 -27.37
CA HIS A 569 -30.84 -29.50 -28.55
C HIS A 569 -29.35 -29.72 -28.24
N SER A 570 -28.85 -29.15 -27.15
CA SER A 570 -27.45 -29.31 -26.73
C SER A 570 -27.26 -30.41 -25.68
N ASN A 571 -28.32 -31.13 -25.30
CA ASN A 571 -28.28 -32.06 -24.17
C ASN A 571 -27.32 -33.23 -24.39
N HIS A 572 -27.38 -33.86 -25.56
CA HIS A 572 -26.46 -34.95 -25.90
C HIS A 572 -24.98 -34.51 -25.87
N LEU A 573 -24.68 -33.30 -26.35
CA LEU A 573 -23.31 -32.76 -26.31
C LEU A 573 -22.86 -32.45 -24.87
N ARG A 574 -23.75 -31.98 -24.00
CA ARG A 574 -23.44 -31.74 -22.58
C ARG A 574 -23.14 -33.04 -21.84
N HIS A 575 -23.96 -34.08 -22.01
CA HIS A 575 -23.69 -35.39 -21.40
C HIS A 575 -22.36 -35.98 -21.88
N ARG A 576 -22.06 -35.86 -23.17
CA ARG A 576 -20.78 -36.33 -23.74
C ARG A 576 -19.56 -35.61 -23.16
N LEU A 577 -19.64 -34.30 -22.90
CA LEU A 577 -18.48 -33.51 -22.49
C LEU A 577 -18.32 -33.33 -20.98
N PHE A 578 -19.40 -33.11 -20.25
CA PHE A 578 -19.35 -32.74 -18.82
C PHE A 578 -19.63 -33.90 -17.87
N ASN A 579 -20.05 -35.07 -18.38
CA ASN A 579 -20.28 -36.31 -17.62
C ASN A 579 -20.99 -36.10 -16.26
N SER A 580 -22.03 -35.25 -16.23
CA SER A 580 -22.81 -34.93 -15.03
C SER A 580 -24.29 -35.26 -15.21
N VAL A 581 -24.94 -35.58 -14.09
CA VAL A 581 -26.38 -35.89 -14.02
C VAL A 581 -27.21 -34.60 -14.06
N ASP A 582 -26.70 -33.51 -13.48
CA ASP A 582 -27.33 -32.18 -13.45
C ASP A 582 -26.42 -31.08 -14.01
N PHE A 583 -26.92 -30.35 -15.01
CA PHE A 583 -26.24 -29.22 -15.64
C PHE A 583 -26.67 -27.90 -15.01
N THR A 584 -26.07 -27.53 -13.88
CA THR A 584 -26.25 -26.19 -13.30
C THR A 584 -25.18 -25.23 -13.79
N ILE A 585 -25.48 -23.93 -13.84
CA ILE A 585 -24.50 -22.93 -14.29
C ILE A 585 -23.27 -22.89 -13.35
N SER A 586 -23.49 -23.12 -12.05
CA SER A 586 -22.43 -23.23 -11.06
C SER A 586 -21.57 -24.47 -11.28
N SER A 587 -22.15 -25.65 -11.51
CA SER A 587 -21.35 -26.87 -11.76
C SER A 587 -20.48 -26.78 -13.01
N ILE A 588 -20.91 -26.01 -14.02
CA ILE A 588 -20.17 -25.82 -15.27
C ILE A 588 -19.08 -24.73 -15.15
N LEU A 589 -19.40 -23.57 -14.55
CA LEU A 589 -18.50 -22.40 -14.54
C LEU A 589 -17.70 -22.19 -13.25
N ASN A 590 -18.06 -22.82 -12.13
CA ASN A 590 -17.36 -22.64 -10.85
C ASN A 590 -16.02 -23.42 -10.80
N ASN A 591 -15.88 -24.49 -11.58
CA ASN A 591 -14.67 -25.29 -11.59
C ASN A 591 -13.73 -24.91 -12.75
N SER A 592 -12.59 -24.31 -12.43
CA SER A 592 -11.55 -23.95 -13.41
C SER A 592 -11.01 -25.15 -14.21
N THR A 593 -11.12 -26.37 -13.68
CA THR A 593 -10.75 -27.60 -14.41
C THR A 593 -11.70 -27.92 -15.55
N ASN A 594 -12.94 -27.41 -15.52
CA ASN A 594 -13.91 -27.59 -16.60
C ASN A 594 -13.72 -26.58 -17.75
N SER A 595 -12.79 -25.63 -17.62
CA SER A 595 -12.59 -24.57 -18.61
C SER A 595 -12.33 -25.12 -20.02
N SER A 596 -11.44 -26.12 -20.15
CA SER A 596 -11.14 -26.78 -21.43
C SER A 596 -12.37 -27.44 -22.08
N LEU A 597 -13.24 -28.05 -21.27
CA LEU A 597 -14.48 -28.68 -21.71
C LEU A 597 -15.51 -27.65 -22.17
N VAL A 598 -15.63 -26.53 -21.45
CA VAL A 598 -16.49 -25.41 -21.84
C VAL A 598 -16.01 -24.80 -23.15
N PHE A 599 -14.70 -24.56 -23.32
CA PHE A 599 -14.13 -24.07 -24.57
C PHE A 599 -14.39 -25.04 -25.74
N LYS A 600 -14.26 -26.34 -25.51
CA LYS A 600 -14.59 -27.36 -26.52
C LYS A 600 -16.08 -27.34 -26.88
N PHE A 601 -16.97 -27.24 -25.90
CA PHE A 601 -18.42 -27.16 -26.11
C PHE A 601 -18.81 -25.95 -26.96
N ILE A 602 -18.35 -24.74 -26.61
CA ILE A 602 -18.67 -23.52 -27.37
C ILE A 602 -18.01 -23.48 -28.74
N SER A 603 -16.86 -24.14 -28.91
CA SER A 603 -16.19 -24.27 -30.21
C SER A 603 -16.97 -25.18 -31.16
N ILE A 604 -17.42 -26.36 -30.69
CA ILE A 604 -18.26 -27.29 -31.47
C ILE A 604 -19.58 -26.63 -31.88
N LYS A 605 -20.15 -25.77 -31.02
CA LYS A 605 -21.36 -24.99 -31.34
C LYS A 605 -21.13 -23.77 -32.23
N GLY A 606 -19.88 -23.43 -32.56
CA GLY A 606 -19.54 -22.25 -33.36
C GLY A 606 -19.69 -20.91 -32.61
N PHE A 607 -19.91 -20.92 -31.28
CA PHE A 607 -20.19 -19.71 -30.50
C PHE A 607 -18.93 -18.94 -30.07
N ILE A 608 -17.75 -19.55 -30.17
CA ILE A 608 -16.49 -18.98 -29.65
C ILE A 608 -16.12 -17.62 -30.25
N HIS A 609 -16.54 -17.33 -31.50
CA HIS A 609 -16.30 -16.05 -32.16
C HIS A 609 -17.33 -14.96 -31.79
N HIS A 610 -18.44 -15.36 -31.17
CA HIS A 610 -19.55 -14.49 -30.79
C HIS A 610 -19.65 -14.28 -29.26
N ILE A 611 -18.64 -14.71 -28.52
CA ILE A 611 -18.47 -14.40 -27.09
C ILE A 611 -17.42 -13.31 -26.96
#